data_AF-A0A6J4GGB9-F1
#
_entry.id   AF-A0A6J4GGB9-F1
#
_cell.length_a   1.000
_cell.length_b   1.000
_cell.length_c   1.000
_cell.angle_alpha   90.00
_cell.angle_beta   90.00
_cell.angle_gamma   90.00
#
_symmetry.space_group_name_H-M   'P 1'
#
loop_
_entity.id
_entity.type
_entity.pdbx_description
1 polymer ?
#
loop_
_entity_poly.entity_id
_entity_poly.type
_entity_poly.pdbx_seq_one_letter_code
_entity_poly.pdbx_strand_id
1 'polypeptide(L)'
;MKKISTNNEPLELSINKQYYVIDSLYLTEIKNEFLKANILPKDIRIEVFPYTDTPFALYKPNESTFDINQIIKVDYDEVVLEDFSFFSTDTGLIVFIAEDILVEFLKDFNYEDLVDSENELINEKYWKQIVSKFKSADTALVLANSENDFDGSGTYKITAKSS
;
A
#
# COMPACT_ATOMS: atom_id res chain seq x y z
N MET A 1 -12.00 -1.20 -14.76
CA MET A 1 -11.82 -1.04 -13.30
C MET A 1 -10.49 -0.34 -13.10
N LYS A 2 -10.48 0.81 -12.43
CA LYS A 2 -9.26 1.61 -12.23
C LYS A 2 -8.42 0.96 -11.12
N LYS A 3 -7.14 0.67 -11.42
CA LYS A 3 -6.19 0.04 -10.49
C LYS A 3 -5.13 1.01 -9.97
N ILE A 4 -5.17 2.25 -10.44
CA ILE A 4 -4.23 3.31 -10.12
C ILE A 4 -5.05 4.56 -9.85
N SER A 5 -4.76 5.26 -8.76
CA SER A 5 -5.16 6.63 -8.50
C SER A 5 -3.92 7.50 -8.53
N THR A 6 -3.83 8.39 -9.52
CA THR A 6 -2.76 9.41 -9.61
C THR A 6 -3.29 10.81 -9.38
N ASN A 7 -4.60 11.03 -9.54
CA ASN A 7 -5.25 12.32 -9.39
C ASN A 7 -6.48 12.22 -8.46
N ASN A 8 -6.30 11.60 -7.28
CA ASN A 8 -7.34 11.46 -6.26
C ASN A 8 -8.60 10.72 -6.72
N GLU A 9 -8.45 9.85 -7.72
CA GLU A 9 -9.58 9.08 -8.22
C GLU A 9 -9.92 7.95 -7.25
N PRO A 10 -11.21 7.65 -7.04
CA PRO A 10 -11.57 6.58 -6.15
C PRO A 10 -11.08 5.23 -6.67
N LEU A 11 -10.68 4.37 -5.73
CA LEU A 11 -10.29 2.99 -5.99
C LEU A 11 -11.48 2.04 -5.79
N GLU A 12 -11.46 0.91 -6.49
CA GLU A 12 -12.42 -0.18 -6.30
C GLU A 12 -11.76 -1.34 -5.54
N LEU A 13 -12.23 -1.60 -4.33
CA LEU A 13 -11.76 -2.66 -3.43
C LEU A 13 -12.90 -3.64 -3.11
N SER A 14 -12.55 -4.86 -2.72
CA SER A 14 -13.51 -5.87 -2.29
C SER A 14 -13.82 -5.75 -0.80
N ILE A 15 -15.09 -5.57 -0.45
CA ILE A 15 -15.56 -5.49 0.95
C ILE A 15 -15.34 -6.79 1.76
N ASN A 16 -15.08 -7.91 1.07
CA ASN A 16 -14.91 -9.22 1.69
C ASN A 16 -13.44 -9.55 1.99
N LYS A 17 -12.52 -8.60 1.73
CA LYS A 17 -11.08 -8.80 1.86
C LYS A 17 -10.47 -7.80 2.83
N GLN A 18 -9.34 -8.21 3.41
CA GLN A 18 -8.45 -7.35 4.16
C GLN A 18 -7.23 -7.04 3.29
N TYR A 19 -6.75 -5.81 3.36
CA TYR A 19 -5.66 -5.29 2.55
C TYR A 19 -4.52 -4.85 3.44
N TYR A 20 -3.31 -5.19 3.04
CA TYR A 20 -2.13 -4.43 3.42
C TYR A 20 -2.12 -3.12 2.64
N VAL A 21 -1.87 -2.02 3.34
CA VAL A 21 -1.67 -0.70 2.75
C VAL A 21 -0.27 -0.25 3.14
N ILE A 22 0.62 -0.20 2.16
CA ILE A 22 2.06 -0.15 2.40
C ILE A 22 2.76 0.65 1.31
N ASP A 23 3.83 1.34 1.69
CA ASP A 23 4.74 1.95 0.72
C ASP A 23 5.33 0.88 -0.21
N SER A 24 5.27 1.15 -1.51
CA SER A 24 5.80 0.26 -2.54
C SER A 24 7.29 -0.04 -2.39
N LEU A 25 8.08 0.86 -1.79
CA LEU A 25 9.49 0.63 -1.49
C LEU A 25 9.66 -0.47 -0.43
N TYR A 26 8.85 -0.41 0.63
CA TYR A 26 8.90 -1.35 1.77
C TYR A 26 8.54 -2.78 1.37
N LEU A 27 7.77 -2.97 0.28
CA LEU A 27 7.51 -4.29 -0.28
C LEU A 27 8.81 -5.02 -0.69
N THR A 28 9.86 -4.29 -1.05
CA THR A 28 11.17 -4.87 -1.37
C THR A 28 11.79 -5.53 -0.14
N GLU A 29 11.66 -4.92 1.04
CA GLU A 29 12.17 -5.48 2.29
C GLU A 29 11.40 -6.72 2.70
N ILE A 30 10.06 -6.68 2.64
CA ILE A 30 9.22 -7.86 2.90
C ILE A 30 9.55 -8.99 1.93
N LYS A 31 9.72 -8.67 0.64
CA LYS A 31 10.11 -9.65 -0.39
C LYS A 31 11.46 -10.29 -0.04
N ASN A 32 12.45 -9.50 0.37
CA ASN A 32 13.77 -10.01 0.72
C ASN A 32 13.73 -10.97 1.91
N GLU A 33 12.94 -10.66 2.95
CA GLU A 33 12.75 -11.57 4.08
C GLU A 33 12.01 -12.85 3.68
N PHE A 34 10.97 -12.73 2.86
CA PHE A 34 10.28 -13.89 2.29
C PHE A 34 11.23 -14.78 1.49
N LEU A 35 12.09 -14.21 0.63
CA LEU A 35 13.02 -14.99 -0.20
C LEU A 35 14.11 -15.69 0.64
N LYS A 36 14.50 -15.13 1.79
CA LYS A 36 15.47 -15.75 2.71
C LYS A 36 14.90 -16.98 3.42
N ALA A 37 13.67 -16.90 3.92
CA ALA A 37 13.07 -17.93 4.78
C ALA A 37 12.02 -18.80 4.08
N ASN A 38 11.57 -18.41 2.88
CA ASN A 38 10.43 -18.97 2.15
C ASN A 38 9.12 -18.97 2.98
N ILE A 39 9.05 -18.10 3.97
CA ILE A 39 7.89 -17.84 4.81
C ILE A 39 7.99 -16.39 5.31
N LEU A 40 6.85 -15.72 5.45
CA LEU A 40 6.83 -14.40 6.06
C LEU A 40 6.96 -14.53 7.58
N PRO A 41 7.70 -13.60 8.23
CA PRO A 41 7.68 -13.46 9.68
C PRO A 41 6.26 -13.39 10.24
N LYS A 42 6.07 -13.89 11.46
CA LYS A 42 4.76 -13.76 12.13
C LYS A 42 4.46 -12.31 12.46
N ASP A 43 5.48 -11.57 12.85
CA ASP A 43 5.38 -10.14 13.14
C ASP A 43 6.24 -9.34 12.15
N ILE A 44 5.65 -9.04 10.99
CA ILE A 44 6.34 -8.29 9.94
C ILE A 44 6.79 -6.91 10.46
N ARG A 45 6.01 -6.25 11.33
CA ARG A 45 6.35 -4.91 11.84
C ARG A 45 7.67 -4.95 12.61
N ILE A 46 7.82 -5.92 13.52
CA ILE A 46 9.00 -5.99 14.38
C ILE A 46 10.19 -6.64 13.65
N GLU A 47 9.95 -7.71 12.90
CA GLU A 47 11.02 -8.53 12.34
C GLU A 47 11.59 -7.95 11.02
N VAL A 48 10.75 -7.32 10.19
CA VAL A 48 11.20 -6.73 8.91
C VAL A 48 11.54 -5.25 9.09
N PHE A 49 10.81 -4.52 9.94
CA PHE A 49 10.89 -3.08 10.06
C PHE A 49 11.24 -2.61 11.49
N PRO A 50 12.38 -3.02 12.06
CA PRO A 50 12.73 -2.68 13.46
C PRO A 50 12.99 -1.18 13.70
N TYR A 51 12.91 -0.36 12.65
CA TYR A 51 13.20 1.08 12.65
C TYR A 51 11.94 1.94 12.43
N THR A 52 10.77 1.35 12.16
CA THR A 52 9.51 2.08 12.05
C THR A 52 8.40 1.32 12.75
N ASP A 53 7.61 2.06 13.52
CA ASP A 53 6.50 1.52 14.29
C ASP A 53 5.28 1.18 13.41
N THR A 54 5.17 1.84 12.26
CA THR A 54 3.99 1.80 11.38
C THR A 54 4.38 1.58 9.91
N PRO A 55 5.06 0.48 9.54
CA PRO A 55 5.48 0.26 8.15
C PRO A 55 4.32 0.02 7.19
N PHE A 56 3.19 -0.46 7.70
CA PHE A 56 1.99 -0.72 6.91
C PHE A 56 0.74 -0.62 7.78
N ALA A 57 -0.40 -0.40 7.12
CA ALA A 57 -1.72 -0.49 7.72
C ALA A 57 -2.44 -1.76 7.23
N LEU A 58 -3.42 -2.21 8.02
CA LEU A 58 -4.41 -3.19 7.64
C LEU A 58 -5.74 -2.48 7.44
N TYR A 59 -6.32 -2.63 6.25
CA TYR A 59 -7.57 -1.99 5.90
C TYR A 59 -8.61 -3.03 5.48
N LYS A 60 -9.81 -2.93 6.05
CA LYS A 60 -10.98 -3.69 5.63
C LYS A 60 -12.05 -2.73 5.13
N PRO A 61 -12.38 -2.74 3.82
CA PRO A 61 -13.36 -1.81 3.28
C PRO A 61 -14.77 -2.13 3.78
N ASN A 62 -15.51 -1.09 4.18
CA ASN A 62 -16.94 -1.17 4.45
C ASN A 62 -17.78 -0.94 3.18
N GLU A 63 -17.21 -0.24 2.21
CA GLU A 63 -17.76 0.02 0.88
C GLU A 63 -16.79 -0.45 -0.19
N SER A 64 -17.30 -0.76 -1.39
CA SER A 64 -16.43 -1.17 -2.51
C SER A 64 -15.60 -0.03 -3.08
N THR A 65 -15.92 1.21 -2.73
CA THR A 65 -15.25 2.40 -3.21
C THR A 65 -14.41 2.99 -2.09
N PHE A 66 -13.13 3.25 -2.37
CA PHE A 66 -12.21 3.90 -1.46
C PHE A 66 -11.83 5.27 -2.01
N ASP A 67 -12.08 6.31 -1.22
CA ASP A 67 -11.74 7.69 -1.55
C ASP A 67 -10.39 8.04 -0.93
N ILE A 68 -9.49 8.69 -1.68
CA ILE A 68 -8.13 9.00 -1.19
C ILE A 68 -8.15 9.87 0.07
N ASN A 69 -9.19 10.70 0.25
CA ASN A 69 -9.41 11.52 1.44
C ASN A 69 -9.63 10.70 2.72
N GLN A 70 -9.76 9.37 2.63
CA GLN A 70 -9.74 8.49 3.80
C GLN A 70 -8.33 8.33 4.39
N ILE A 71 -7.27 8.68 3.65
CA ILE A 71 -5.89 8.72 4.10
C ILE A 71 -5.63 10.09 4.72
N ILE A 72 -5.52 10.14 6.05
CA ILE A 72 -5.37 11.37 6.82
C ILE A 72 -3.95 11.43 7.37
N LYS A 73 -3.25 12.54 7.13
CA LYS A 73 -1.94 12.80 7.74
C LYS A 73 -2.11 13.03 9.24
N VAL A 74 -1.23 12.46 10.03
CA VAL A 74 -1.23 12.58 11.49
C VAL A 74 0.17 12.92 11.97
N ASP A 75 0.26 13.59 13.12
CA ASP A 75 1.55 13.75 13.79
C ASP A 75 1.97 12.42 14.43
N TYR A 76 3.29 12.21 14.54
CA TYR A 76 3.83 10.94 15.04
C TYR A 76 3.45 10.65 16.50
N ASP A 77 3.23 11.69 17.30
CA ASP A 77 2.80 11.58 18.70
C ASP A 77 1.34 11.12 18.85
N GLU A 78 0.54 11.16 17.77
CA GLU A 78 -0.82 10.61 17.73
C GLU A 78 -0.85 9.10 17.43
N VAL A 79 0.28 8.50 17.06
CA VAL A 79 0.36 7.08 16.68
C VAL A 79 0.10 6.18 17.87
N VAL A 80 -0.78 5.21 17.67
CA VAL A 80 -1.01 4.11 18.61
C VAL A 80 -0.41 2.84 18.01
N LEU A 81 0.68 2.33 18.59
CA LEU A 81 1.48 1.22 18.04
C LEU A 81 0.67 -0.05 17.72
N GLU A 82 -0.33 -0.35 18.55
CA GLU A 82 -1.21 -1.52 18.40
C GLU A 82 -2.34 -1.30 17.37
N ASP A 83 -2.54 -0.06 16.91
CA ASP A 83 -3.55 0.29 15.91
C ASP A 83 -2.97 0.10 14.49
N PHE A 84 -3.51 -0.90 13.80
CA PHE A 84 -3.12 -1.23 12.43
C PHE A 84 -3.72 -0.31 11.38
N SER A 85 -4.44 0.75 11.75
CA SER A 85 -4.90 1.76 10.78
C SER A 85 -3.82 2.78 10.40
N PHE A 86 -2.71 2.83 11.15
CA PHE A 86 -1.60 3.73 10.88
C PHE A 86 -0.53 3.10 9.98
N PHE A 87 0.03 3.91 9.08
CA PHE A 87 1.16 3.54 8.23
C PHE A 87 2.04 4.75 7.92
N SER A 88 3.29 4.48 7.56
CA SER A 88 4.27 5.46 7.13
C SER A 88 4.63 5.25 5.66
N THR A 89 5.05 6.31 5.02
CA THR A 89 5.52 6.29 3.63
C THR A 89 6.71 7.21 3.46
N ASP A 90 7.63 6.79 2.60
CA ASP A 90 8.82 7.53 2.20
C ASP A 90 8.75 8.01 0.75
N THR A 91 7.89 7.40 -0.06
CA THR A 91 7.77 7.68 -1.49
C THR A 91 6.44 8.33 -1.88
N GLY A 92 5.40 8.17 -1.04
CA GLY A 92 4.02 8.49 -1.39
C GLY A 92 3.40 7.52 -2.41
N LEU A 93 4.09 6.44 -2.78
CA LEU A 93 3.58 5.42 -3.69
C LEU A 93 3.09 4.23 -2.88
N ILE A 94 1.77 4.14 -2.68
CA ILE A 94 1.13 3.19 -1.77
C ILE A 94 0.44 2.10 -2.58
N VAL A 95 0.62 0.86 -2.12
CA VAL A 95 -0.05 -0.30 -2.69
C VAL A 95 -1.06 -0.85 -1.69
N PHE A 96 -2.28 -1.07 -2.17
CA PHE A 96 -3.26 -1.91 -1.51
C PHE A 96 -3.10 -3.32 -2.05
N ILE A 97 -2.86 -4.30 -1.19
CA ILE A 97 -2.68 -5.70 -1.57
C ILE A 97 -3.54 -6.56 -0.67
N ALA A 98 -4.47 -7.31 -1.25
CA ALA A 98 -5.27 -8.25 -0.46
C ALA A 98 -4.37 -9.30 0.22
N GLU A 99 -4.65 -9.57 1.48
CA GLU A 99 -3.83 -10.46 2.33
C GLU A 99 -3.65 -11.86 1.72
N ASP A 100 -4.69 -12.39 1.06
CA ASP A 100 -4.68 -13.72 0.44
C ASP A 100 -3.74 -13.85 -0.77
N ILE A 101 -3.31 -12.73 -1.36
CA ILE A 101 -2.40 -12.72 -2.51
C ILE A 101 -1.02 -12.14 -2.21
N LEU A 102 -0.76 -11.66 -0.98
CA LEU A 102 0.47 -10.96 -0.64
C LEU A 102 1.72 -11.72 -1.08
N VAL A 103 1.82 -13.00 -0.72
CA VAL A 103 2.99 -13.83 -1.04
C VAL A 103 3.19 -14.00 -2.55
N GLU A 104 2.11 -14.24 -3.30
CA GLU A 104 2.20 -14.37 -4.76
C GLU A 104 2.57 -13.03 -5.43
N PHE A 105 2.01 -11.93 -4.94
CA PHE A 105 2.35 -10.58 -5.40
C PHE A 105 3.84 -10.28 -5.19
N LEU A 106 4.39 -10.56 -4.00
CA LEU A 106 5.78 -10.29 -3.66
C LEU A 106 6.78 -11.02 -4.57
N LYS A 107 6.45 -12.23 -5.07
CA LYS A 107 7.34 -12.99 -5.95
C LYS A 107 7.69 -12.22 -7.23
N ASP A 108 6.69 -11.60 -7.83
CA ASP A 108 6.83 -10.88 -9.11
C ASP A 108 7.15 -9.39 -8.94
N PHE A 109 6.81 -8.79 -7.79
CA PHE A 109 6.98 -7.37 -7.55
C PHE A 109 8.45 -6.92 -7.45
N ASN A 110 8.76 -5.79 -8.07
CA ASN A 110 10.04 -5.11 -8.05
C ASN A 110 9.77 -3.60 -8.08
N TYR A 111 10.28 -2.89 -7.07
CA TYR A 111 10.09 -1.45 -6.95
C TYR A 111 10.78 -0.69 -8.10
N GLU A 112 12.01 -1.07 -8.45
CA GLU A 112 12.77 -0.39 -9.52
C GLU A 112 12.02 -0.46 -10.85
N ASP A 113 11.47 -1.63 -11.21
CA ASP A 113 10.70 -1.80 -12.44
C ASP A 113 9.37 -1.00 -12.42
N LEU A 114 8.82 -0.74 -11.23
CA LEU A 114 7.60 0.06 -11.04
C LEU A 114 7.86 1.55 -11.27
N VAL A 115 9.03 2.07 -10.89
CA VAL A 115 9.39 3.49 -11.05
C VAL A 115 10.24 3.76 -12.29
N ASP A 116 10.70 2.71 -12.99
CA ASP A 116 11.46 2.81 -14.25
C ASP A 116 10.56 3.24 -15.42
N SER A 117 10.40 4.56 -15.56
CA SER A 117 9.62 5.20 -16.61
C SER A 117 10.28 6.52 -17.05
N GLU A 118 10.35 6.75 -18.36
CA GLU A 118 10.99 7.95 -18.93
C GLU A 118 10.12 9.22 -18.79
N ASN A 119 8.79 9.06 -18.75
CA ASN A 119 7.85 10.19 -18.89
C ASN A 119 6.79 10.27 -17.80
N GLU A 120 6.62 9.21 -17.00
CA GLU A 120 5.57 9.12 -15.98
C GLU A 120 6.19 8.75 -14.64
N LEU A 121 5.55 9.13 -13.53
CA LEU A 121 6.02 8.77 -12.18
C LEU A 121 5.89 7.28 -11.87
N ILE A 122 5.06 6.56 -12.63
CA ILE A 122 4.82 5.12 -12.48
C ILE A 122 4.91 4.46 -13.85
N ASN A 123 5.63 3.35 -13.93
CA ASN A 123 5.61 2.43 -15.06
C ASN A 123 4.29 1.64 -15.09
N GLU A 124 3.24 2.24 -15.66
CA GLU A 124 1.92 1.60 -15.74
C GLU A 124 1.94 0.25 -16.49
N LYS A 125 2.86 0.08 -17.44
CA LYS A 125 2.97 -1.16 -18.21
C LYS A 125 3.42 -2.29 -17.31
N TYR A 126 4.43 -2.06 -16.49
CA TYR A 126 4.88 -3.01 -15.48
C TYR A 126 3.78 -3.31 -14.46
N TRP A 127 3.13 -2.27 -13.92
CA TRP A 127 2.01 -2.45 -12.99
C TRP A 127 0.93 -3.35 -13.58
N LYS A 128 0.45 -3.05 -14.80
CA LYS A 128 -0.56 -3.84 -15.52
C LYS A 128 -0.13 -5.30 -15.71
N GLN A 129 1.15 -5.56 -15.96
CA GLN A 129 1.67 -6.92 -16.10
C GLN A 129 1.56 -7.71 -14.80
N ILE A 130 2.00 -7.16 -13.66
CA ILE A 130 1.90 -7.86 -12.36
C ILE A 130 0.44 -8.12 -12.02
N VAL A 131 -0.38 -7.08 -12.04
CA VAL A 131 -1.76 -7.17 -11.56
C VAL A 131 -2.71 -7.91 -12.50
N SER A 132 -2.23 -8.36 -13.66
CA SER A 132 -3.01 -9.19 -14.58
C SER A 132 -3.26 -10.61 -14.04
N LYS A 133 -2.43 -11.07 -13.09
CA LYS A 133 -2.55 -12.39 -12.45
C LYS A 133 -3.62 -12.45 -11.35
N PHE A 134 -4.07 -11.29 -10.87
CA PHE A 134 -4.98 -11.17 -9.73
C PHE A 134 -6.33 -10.60 -10.15
N LYS A 135 -7.34 -10.73 -9.28
CA LYS A 135 -8.64 -10.10 -9.57
C LYS A 135 -8.49 -8.59 -9.51
N SER A 136 -9.35 -7.90 -10.24
CA SER A 136 -9.28 -6.45 -10.39
C SER A 136 -9.27 -5.68 -9.08
N ALA A 137 -10.04 -6.15 -8.08
CA ALA A 137 -10.18 -5.52 -6.77
C ALA A 137 -9.19 -6.06 -5.72
N ASP A 138 -8.27 -6.96 -6.08
CA ASP A 138 -7.31 -7.53 -5.12
C ASP A 138 -6.09 -6.62 -4.90
N THR A 139 -5.86 -5.68 -5.83
CA THR A 139 -4.73 -4.76 -5.80
C THR A 139 -5.12 -3.38 -6.27
N ALA A 140 -4.60 -2.34 -5.64
CA ALA A 140 -4.67 -0.97 -6.13
C ALA A 140 -3.38 -0.21 -5.82
N LEU A 141 -3.12 0.85 -6.58
CA LEU A 141 -1.96 1.72 -6.45
C LEU A 141 -2.44 3.16 -6.25
N VAL A 142 -1.84 3.88 -5.32
CA VAL A 142 -2.09 5.30 -5.06
C VAL A 142 -0.77 6.03 -5.13
N LEU A 143 -0.73 7.12 -5.88
CA LEU A 143 0.38 8.07 -5.86
C LEU A 143 -0.03 9.31 -5.08
N ALA A 144 0.86 9.75 -4.19
CA ALA A 144 0.71 11.01 -3.47
C ALA A 144 0.53 12.18 -4.44
N ASN A 145 -0.36 13.08 -4.08
CA ASN A 145 -0.68 14.26 -4.86
C ASN A 145 -0.76 15.46 -3.90
N SER A 146 0.03 16.49 -4.20
CA SER A 146 0.13 17.73 -3.43
C SER A 146 -1.17 18.52 -3.29
N GLU A 147 -2.23 18.15 -4.02
CA GLU A 147 -3.56 18.75 -3.85
C GLU A 147 -4.28 18.29 -2.58
N ASN A 148 -3.81 17.22 -1.93
CA ASN A 148 -4.34 16.68 -0.67
C ASN A 148 -3.25 16.70 0.41
N ASP A 149 -3.64 16.55 1.68
CA ASP A 149 -2.71 16.34 2.81
C ASP A 149 -1.90 15.02 2.70
N PHE A 150 -2.00 14.29 1.58
CA PHE A 150 -1.25 13.07 1.31
C PHE A 150 0.01 13.40 0.49
N ASP A 151 1.08 13.70 1.22
CA ASP A 151 2.39 14.05 0.68
C ASP A 151 3.32 12.82 0.57
N GLY A 152 4.38 12.95 -0.24
CA GLY A 152 5.36 11.89 -0.50
C GLY A 152 6.12 11.35 0.71
N SER A 153 5.95 11.91 1.91
CA SER A 153 6.51 11.38 3.15
C SER A 153 5.64 11.73 4.35
N GLY A 154 5.59 10.83 5.34
CA GLY A 154 4.95 11.08 6.62
C GLY A 154 4.28 9.85 7.23
N THR A 155 3.51 10.10 8.28
CA THR A 155 2.68 9.09 8.93
C THR A 155 1.21 9.43 8.70
N TYR A 156 0.44 8.40 8.42
CA TYR A 156 -0.93 8.51 7.95
C TYR A 156 -1.81 7.49 8.67
N LYS A 157 -3.09 7.82 8.78
CA LYS A 157 -4.15 6.94 9.27
C LYS A 157 -5.17 6.70 8.17
N ILE A 158 -5.55 5.44 7.99
CA ILE A 158 -6.68 5.09 7.13
C ILE A 158 -7.96 5.12 7.95
N THR A 159 -8.87 5.99 7.55
CA THR A 159 -10.16 6.17 8.20
C THR A 159 -11.28 5.47 7.44
N ALA A 160 -12.34 5.10 8.16
CA ALA A 160 -13.58 4.70 7.50
C ALA A 160 -14.19 5.92 6.79
N LYS A 161 -14.89 5.67 5.68
CA LYS A 161 -15.60 6.73 4.98
C LYS A 161 -16.62 7.39 5.92
N SER A 162 -16.45 8.68 6.15
CA SER A 162 -17.42 9.49 6.91
C SER A 162 -18.70 9.57 6.09
N SER A 163 -19.80 9.11 6.69
CA SER A 163 -21.16 9.15 6.11
C SER A 163 -21.70 10.56 5.98
#